data_AF-A0A7S2KN90-F1
#
_entry.id   AF-A0A7S2KN90-F1
#
_cell.length_a   1.000
_cell.length_b   1.000
_cell.length_c   1.000
_cell.angle_alpha   90.00
_cell.angle_beta   90.00
_cell.angle_gamma   90.00
#
_symmetry.space_group_name_H-M   'P 1'
#
loop_
_entity.id
_entity.type
_entity.pdbx_description
1 polymer ?
#
loop_
_entity_poly.entity_id
_entity_poly.type
_entity_poly.pdbx_seq_one_letter_code
_entity_poly.pdbx_strand_id
1 'polypeptide(L)'
;IAKEATRRIRLTQSSDGLSNEREILPRDCVQIAWALGMMESDNVSVGDAFVHLVDAINEYWITRSGRPSQPLKGWKCADLVQMATALAHGRLDNQSVLSAVYEEALRRLRSRNGLSISEISILLWSQARMHLTKNFGAEFAEFPSAASQALLQRMGRSSMKMPPQEGANVAWSLTVLEQYDDDVIDLLQKIFNTASSCEEGVIQLEHAHQLWQSYFLLSADCPEAVKHVPEEFTKYLEHKWNLEKSRCKKSSKKHQAISKTLDLMRVAHRNEYDEDVDVAIVLEENSAWTHTAASDFDIKNGRKVAVEFDGPHHFTVMASTGEQLSSIQRGVKINPRVLGHTVLKYRLLKLKGWTVVRIPYYEFDKIPQFASMEIQRYLQRALKTHDKIEFSGVDVSEYKAMPSSRTSRFD
;
A
#
# COMPACT_ATOMS: atom_id res chain seq x y z
N ILE A 1 16.82 0.39 22.46
CA ILE A 1 16.06 1.65 22.64
C ILE A 1 14.56 1.39 22.60
N ALA A 2 13.98 0.94 21.49
CA ALA A 2 12.54 0.67 21.36
C ALA A 2 11.94 -0.17 22.50
N LYS A 3 12.53 -1.34 22.81
CA LYS A 3 12.09 -2.20 23.93
C LYS A 3 12.09 -1.49 25.28
N GLU A 4 13.07 -0.62 25.53
CA GLU A 4 13.17 0.15 26.77
C GLU A 4 12.11 1.28 26.81
N ALA A 5 11.83 1.93 25.67
CA ALA A 5 10.74 2.89 25.56
C ALA A 5 9.38 2.23 25.82
N THR A 6 9.10 1.09 25.17
CA THR A 6 7.90 0.27 25.43
C THR A 6 7.78 -0.07 26.92
N ARG A 7 8.86 -0.54 27.55
CA ARG A 7 8.88 -0.87 28.98
C ARG A 7 8.54 0.33 29.84
N ARG A 8 9.13 1.51 29.56
CA ARG A 8 8.86 2.74 30.33
C ARG A 8 7.41 3.20 30.18
N ILE A 9 6.85 3.18 28.97
CA ILE A 9 5.44 3.52 28.73
C ILE A 9 4.53 2.64 29.59
N ARG A 10 4.75 1.32 29.57
CA ARG A 10 3.95 0.36 30.36
C ARG A 10 4.15 0.46 31.87
N LEU A 11 5.34 0.84 32.33
CA LEU A 11 5.59 1.06 33.76
C LEU A 11 4.85 2.29 34.29
N THR A 12 4.82 3.38 33.52
CA THR A 12 4.04 4.58 33.87
C THR A 12 2.54 4.27 33.95
N GLN A 13 2.05 3.25 33.23
CA GLN A 13 0.66 2.80 33.30
C GLN A 13 0.33 1.93 34.53
N SER A 14 1.34 1.41 35.22
CA SER A 14 1.18 0.40 36.29
C SER A 14 1.37 0.97 37.69
N SER A 15 1.92 2.19 37.81
CA SER A 15 2.09 2.88 39.08
C SER A 15 0.81 3.62 39.48
N ASP A 16 -0.06 2.94 40.23
CA ASP A 16 -1.17 3.58 40.93
C ASP A 16 -0.61 4.55 42.00
N GLY A 17 -0.62 5.84 41.67
CA GLY A 17 -0.78 6.92 42.65
C GLY A 17 0.45 7.52 43.35
N LEU A 18 1.67 6.96 43.26
CA LEU A 18 2.81 7.53 44.02
C LEU A 18 4.15 7.40 43.28
N SER A 19 4.49 8.39 42.45
CA SER A 19 5.84 8.95 42.27
C SER A 19 5.85 9.88 41.06
N ASN A 20 6.45 11.07 41.19
CA ASN A 20 6.74 12.06 40.14
C ASN A 20 6.44 11.57 38.72
N GLU A 21 5.27 11.97 38.18
CA GLU A 21 4.87 11.69 36.80
C GLU A 21 6.01 12.12 35.87
N ARG A 22 6.82 11.17 35.41
CA ARG A 22 7.71 11.40 34.29
C ARG A 22 6.79 11.47 33.07
N GLU A 23 6.34 12.68 32.76
CA GLU A 23 5.54 12.96 31.58
C GLU A 23 6.30 12.45 30.35
N ILE A 24 5.78 11.39 29.73
CA ILE A 24 6.35 10.87 28.50
C ILE A 24 5.89 11.81 27.40
N LEU A 25 6.83 12.47 26.74
CA LEU A 25 6.50 13.38 25.65
C LEU A 25 6.13 12.56 24.40
N PRO A 26 5.01 12.87 23.73
CA PRO A 26 4.62 12.22 22.47
C PRO A 26 5.76 12.19 21.45
N ARG A 27 6.48 13.32 21.35
CA ARG A 27 7.59 13.50 20.41
C ARG A 27 8.66 12.41 20.52
N ASP A 28 9.02 12.01 21.75
CA ASP A 28 10.08 11.04 21.96
C ASP A 28 9.67 9.65 21.46
N CYS A 29 8.43 9.24 21.77
CA CYS A 29 7.90 7.96 21.33
C CYS A 29 7.67 7.93 19.82
N VAL A 30 7.13 9.01 19.25
CA VAL A 30 6.88 9.14 17.82
C VAL A 30 8.18 9.15 17.02
N GLN A 31 9.24 9.80 17.52
CA GLN A 31 10.53 9.81 16.83
C GLN A 31 11.16 8.42 16.79
N ILE A 32 11.02 7.62 17.86
CA ILE A 32 11.45 6.22 17.86
C ILE A 32 10.60 5.40 16.89
N ALA A 33 9.27 5.57 16.91
CA ALA A 33 8.36 4.90 15.99
C ALA A 33 8.70 5.21 14.52
N TRP A 34 8.93 6.49 14.20
CA TRP A 34 9.35 6.94 12.88
C TRP A 34 10.66 6.30 12.44
N ALA A 35 11.68 6.28 13.29
CA ALA A 35 12.96 5.64 12.97
C ALA A 35 12.79 4.14 12.67
N LEU A 36 11.98 3.42 13.46
CA LEU A 36 11.70 2.00 13.24
C LEU A 36 10.92 1.77 11.95
N GLY A 37 9.92 2.60 11.65
CA GLY A 37 9.16 2.54 10.41
C GLY A 37 10.06 2.74 9.18
N MET A 38 10.97 3.72 9.23
CA MET A 38 11.95 3.96 8.17
C MET A 38 12.89 2.76 7.98
N MET A 39 13.41 2.20 9.07
CA MET A 39 14.26 1.00 9.02
C MET A 39 13.53 -0.18 8.34
N GLU A 40 12.27 -0.43 8.67
CA GLU A 40 11.44 -1.45 8.01
C GLU A 40 11.23 -1.16 6.51
N SER A 41 11.08 0.10 6.13
CA SER A 41 11.00 0.52 4.72
C SER A 41 12.29 0.25 3.96
N ASP A 42 13.44 0.30 4.64
CA ASP A 42 14.76 0.02 4.09
C ASP A 42 15.15 -1.47 4.19
N ASN A 43 14.17 -2.34 4.43
CA ASN A 43 14.34 -3.80 4.59
C ASN A 43 15.24 -4.19 5.78
N VAL A 44 15.39 -3.32 6.78
CA VAL A 44 16.05 -3.65 8.04
C VAL A 44 15.00 -4.25 8.97
N SER A 45 15.16 -5.54 9.28
CA SER A 45 14.26 -6.24 10.21
C SER A 45 14.38 -5.64 11.62
N VAL A 46 13.31 -5.04 12.12
CA VAL A 46 13.24 -4.53 13.50
C VAL A 46 12.49 -5.48 14.44
N GLY A 47 12.06 -6.64 13.93
CA GLY A 47 11.27 -7.64 14.64
C GLY A 47 9.99 -7.05 15.24
N ASP A 48 9.54 -7.60 16.36
CA ASP A 48 8.29 -7.16 17.00
C ASP A 48 8.43 -5.84 17.79
N ALA A 49 9.62 -5.21 17.79
CA ALA A 49 9.88 -4.02 18.59
C ALA A 49 9.03 -2.82 18.15
N PHE A 50 8.80 -2.66 16.84
CA PHE A 50 7.95 -1.60 16.31
C PHE A 50 6.48 -1.81 16.69
N VAL A 51 5.98 -3.03 16.52
CA VAL A 51 4.61 -3.43 16.89
C VAL A 51 4.36 -3.14 18.37
N HIS A 52 5.23 -3.65 19.25
CA HIS A 52 5.09 -3.46 20.70
C HIS A 52 5.19 -2.01 21.15
N LEU A 53 6.00 -1.18 20.48
CA LEU A 53 6.06 0.25 20.77
C LEU A 53 4.74 0.94 20.42
N VAL A 54 4.20 0.68 19.22
CA VAL A 54 2.94 1.26 18.77
C VAL A 54 1.77 0.78 19.63
N ASP A 55 1.75 -0.48 20.05
CA ASP A 55 0.74 -0.99 20.98
C ASP A 55 0.79 -0.26 22.34
N ALA A 56 2.00 -0.04 22.89
CA ALA A 56 2.15 0.72 24.13
C ALA A 56 1.72 2.18 23.99
N ILE A 57 2.02 2.82 22.84
CA ILE A 57 1.53 4.18 22.52
C ILE A 57 0.01 4.20 22.47
N ASN A 58 -0.61 3.24 21.77
CA ASN A 58 -2.06 3.10 21.68
C ASN A 58 -2.70 2.97 23.07
N GLU A 59 -2.18 2.07 23.91
CA GLU A 59 -2.66 1.85 25.26
C GLU A 59 -2.55 3.11 26.13
N TYR A 60 -1.44 3.85 26.03
CA TYR A 60 -1.16 5.01 26.87
C TYR A 60 -1.98 6.25 26.47
N TRP A 61 -1.96 6.64 25.19
CA TRP A 61 -2.59 7.89 24.75
C TRP A 61 -4.04 7.73 24.29
N ILE A 62 -4.42 6.56 23.77
CA ILE A 62 -5.71 6.38 23.10
C ILE A 62 -6.66 5.63 24.01
N THR A 63 -6.35 4.37 24.36
CA THR A 63 -7.25 3.52 25.15
C THR A 63 -7.49 4.06 26.56
N ARG A 64 -6.46 4.59 27.22
CA ARG A 64 -6.54 5.12 28.60
C ARG A 64 -6.64 6.64 28.65
N SER A 65 -6.99 7.29 27.54
CA SER A 65 -7.07 8.75 27.52
C SER A 65 -8.12 9.26 28.51
N GLY A 66 -7.75 10.23 29.35
CA GLY A 66 -8.70 11.01 30.14
C GLY A 66 -9.67 11.85 29.28
N ARG A 67 -9.43 11.92 27.96
CA ARG A 67 -10.31 12.56 26.97
C ARG A 67 -10.53 11.62 25.77
N PRO A 68 -11.38 10.59 25.91
CA PRO A 68 -11.55 9.56 24.88
C PRO A 68 -11.96 10.11 23.50
N SER A 69 -12.66 11.25 23.46
CA SER A 69 -13.07 11.89 22.21
C SER A 69 -11.98 12.71 21.52
N GLN A 70 -10.87 13.02 22.20
CA GLN A 70 -9.74 13.79 21.65
C GLN A 70 -8.41 13.31 22.27
N PRO A 71 -8.04 12.03 22.08
CA PRO A 71 -6.90 11.44 22.77
C PRO A 71 -5.56 12.10 22.42
N LEU A 72 -5.45 12.63 21.19
CA LEU A 72 -4.23 13.24 20.66
C LEU A 72 -4.25 14.78 20.66
N LYS A 73 -5.19 15.42 21.38
CA LYS A 73 -5.30 16.89 21.42
C LYS A 73 -3.99 17.59 21.81
N GLY A 74 -3.23 16.97 22.73
CA GLY A 74 -1.96 17.51 23.23
C GLY A 74 -0.78 17.31 22.28
N TRP A 75 -0.93 16.54 21.21
CA TRP A 75 0.17 16.25 20.28
C TRP A 75 0.40 17.42 19.33
N LYS A 76 1.62 17.62 18.83
CA LYS A 76 1.89 18.62 17.78
C LYS A 76 1.52 18.06 16.41
N CYS A 77 1.31 18.92 15.42
CA CYS A 77 1.02 18.50 14.04
C CYS A 77 2.12 17.58 13.49
N ALA A 78 3.38 17.95 13.75
CA ALA A 78 4.54 17.13 13.41
C ALA A 78 4.51 15.73 14.05
N ASP A 79 3.95 15.57 15.25
CA ASP A 79 3.86 14.26 15.93
C ASP A 79 2.81 13.38 15.25
N LEU A 80 1.67 13.95 14.85
CA LEU A 80 0.63 13.24 14.09
C LEU A 80 1.17 12.74 12.75
N VAL A 81 1.84 13.64 12.01
CA VAL A 81 2.41 13.36 10.69
C VAL A 81 3.50 12.31 10.78
N GLN A 82 4.43 12.44 11.74
CA GLN A 82 5.49 11.45 11.93
C GLN A 82 4.94 10.08 12.34
N MET A 83 3.90 10.03 13.18
CA MET A 83 3.26 8.77 13.53
C MET A 83 2.59 8.12 12.31
N ALA A 84 1.80 8.86 11.53
CA ALA A 84 1.20 8.34 10.29
C ALA A 84 2.27 7.85 9.30
N THR A 85 3.37 8.59 9.18
CA THR A 85 4.53 8.23 8.35
C THR A 85 5.18 6.94 8.84
N ALA A 86 5.40 6.81 10.15
CA ALA A 86 5.96 5.61 10.76
C ALA A 86 5.14 4.37 10.44
N LEU A 87 3.82 4.44 10.65
CA LEU A 87 2.90 3.34 10.36
C LEU A 87 2.86 3.00 8.87
N ALA A 88 2.86 4.01 7.99
CA ALA A 88 2.85 3.81 6.55
C ALA A 88 4.14 3.18 6.02
N HIS A 89 5.31 3.57 6.54
CA HIS A 89 6.59 2.97 6.16
C HIS A 89 6.77 1.57 6.71
N GLY A 90 6.47 1.37 8.00
CA GLY A 90 6.50 0.05 8.64
C GLY A 90 5.31 -0.84 8.26
N ARG A 91 4.39 -0.34 7.42
CA ARG A 91 3.20 -1.04 6.92
C ARG A 91 2.28 -1.52 8.04
N LEU A 92 2.37 -0.92 9.22
CA LEU A 92 1.72 -1.40 10.44
C LEU A 92 0.27 -0.94 10.51
N ASP A 93 -0.64 -1.91 10.48
CA ASP A 93 -2.08 -1.67 10.41
C ASP A 93 -2.71 -1.55 11.80
N ASN A 94 -2.29 -0.54 12.56
CA ASN A 94 -2.93 -0.22 13.86
C ASN A 94 -4.08 0.77 13.64
N GLN A 95 -5.28 0.23 13.41
CA GLN A 95 -6.47 1.02 13.11
C GLN A 95 -6.80 2.05 14.20
N SER A 96 -6.68 1.69 15.48
CA SER A 96 -6.94 2.62 16.60
C SER A 96 -6.04 3.87 16.55
N VAL A 97 -4.73 3.68 16.32
CA VAL A 97 -3.79 4.79 16.18
C VAL A 97 -4.05 5.59 14.91
N LEU A 98 -4.29 4.92 13.78
CA LEU A 98 -4.59 5.59 12.52
C LEU A 98 -5.85 6.45 12.64
N SER A 99 -6.98 5.89 13.09
CA SER A 99 -8.23 6.63 13.29
C SER A 99 -8.04 7.85 14.19
N ALA A 100 -7.38 7.69 15.34
CA ALA A 100 -7.11 8.79 16.26
C ALA A 100 -6.27 9.92 15.61
N VAL A 101 -5.29 9.57 14.77
CA VAL A 101 -4.47 10.54 14.03
C VAL A 101 -5.31 11.31 13.01
N TYR A 102 -6.13 10.63 12.20
CA TYR A 102 -6.92 11.28 11.15
C TYR A 102 -8.10 12.09 11.70
N GLU A 103 -8.74 11.64 12.77
CA GLU A 103 -9.74 12.44 13.47
C GLU A 103 -9.16 13.75 14.00
N GLU A 104 -7.99 13.68 14.64
CA GLU A 104 -7.32 14.88 15.15
C GLU A 104 -6.84 15.78 14.00
N ALA A 105 -6.36 15.19 12.90
CA ALA A 105 -6.01 15.93 11.70
C ALA A 105 -7.21 16.68 11.09
N LEU A 106 -8.37 16.04 10.98
CA LEU A 106 -9.62 16.67 10.53
C LEU A 106 -10.01 17.87 11.40
N ARG A 107 -9.92 17.74 12.72
CA ARG A 107 -10.18 18.86 13.65
C ARG A 107 -9.21 20.03 13.39
N ARG A 108 -7.94 19.74 13.10
CA ARG A 108 -6.92 20.77 12.83
C ARG A 108 -7.07 21.43 11.47
N LEU A 109 -7.53 20.71 10.45
CA LEU A 109 -7.85 21.29 9.14
C LEU A 109 -8.88 22.43 9.27
N ARG A 110 -9.85 22.29 10.20
CA ARG A 110 -10.88 23.30 10.48
C ARG A 110 -10.38 24.49 11.31
N SER A 111 -9.14 24.44 11.84
CA SER A 111 -8.58 25.46 12.72
C SER A 111 -7.66 26.45 11.99
N ARG A 112 -7.58 27.71 12.47
CA ARG A 112 -6.73 28.76 11.86
C ARG A 112 -5.22 28.48 11.90
N ASN A 113 -4.75 27.75 12.91
CA ASN A 113 -3.34 27.32 13.08
C ASN A 113 -3.19 25.83 12.76
N GLY A 114 -3.92 25.35 11.74
CA GLY A 114 -3.96 23.95 11.36
C GLY A 114 -2.70 23.43 10.68
N LEU A 115 -2.84 22.27 10.03
CA LEU A 115 -1.76 21.60 9.31
C LEU A 115 -1.21 22.47 8.15
N SER A 116 0.10 22.47 7.94
CA SER A 116 0.74 23.07 6.77
C SER A 116 0.49 22.28 5.48
N ILE A 117 0.85 22.84 4.32
CA ILE A 117 0.74 22.15 3.02
C ILE A 117 1.50 20.81 3.04
N SER A 118 2.73 20.82 3.56
CA SER A 118 3.57 19.62 3.62
C SER A 118 2.98 18.56 4.56
N GLU A 119 2.50 18.97 5.74
CA GLU A 119 1.86 18.05 6.68
C GLU A 119 0.58 17.41 6.12
N ILE A 120 -0.22 18.15 5.36
CA ILE A 120 -1.42 17.60 4.69
C ILE A 120 -1.02 16.64 3.58
N SER A 121 -0.03 17.02 2.76
CA SER A 121 0.48 16.16 1.69
C SER A 121 0.99 14.83 2.24
N ILE A 122 1.73 14.85 3.35
CA ILE A 122 2.25 13.63 4.00
C ILE A 122 1.10 12.79 4.56
N LEU A 123 0.09 13.38 5.20
CA LEU A 123 -1.06 12.63 5.70
C LEU A 123 -1.86 11.99 4.55
N LEU A 124 -2.13 12.72 3.46
CA LEU A 124 -2.75 12.14 2.26
C LEU A 124 -1.90 10.99 1.70
N TRP A 125 -0.57 11.14 1.66
CA TRP A 125 0.35 10.09 1.23
C TRP A 125 0.29 8.86 2.14
N SER A 126 0.31 9.04 3.46
CA SER A 126 0.18 7.96 4.43
C SER A 126 -1.15 7.23 4.29
N GLN A 127 -2.25 7.96 4.09
CA GLN A 127 -3.60 7.39 3.92
C GLN A 127 -3.65 6.51 2.69
N ALA A 128 -3.20 7.06 1.55
CA ALA A 128 -3.16 6.37 0.28
C ALA A 128 -2.24 5.16 0.34
N ARG A 129 -1.02 5.29 0.90
CA ARG A 129 -0.07 4.19 1.05
C ARG A 129 -0.64 3.02 1.83
N MET A 130 -1.35 3.28 2.93
CA MET A 130 -2.02 2.26 3.75
C MET A 130 -3.39 1.82 3.20
N HIS A 131 -3.81 2.43 2.08
CA HIS A 131 -5.10 2.23 1.42
C HIS A 131 -6.28 2.31 2.40
N LEU A 132 -6.28 3.37 3.21
CA LEU A 132 -7.32 3.65 4.20
C LEU A 132 -8.47 4.38 3.52
N THR A 133 -9.50 3.63 3.15
CA THR A 133 -10.73 4.11 2.51
C THR A 133 -11.89 4.18 3.50
N LYS A 134 -13.07 4.60 3.04
CA LYS A 134 -14.31 4.68 3.83
C LYS A 134 -14.70 3.39 4.57
N ASN A 135 -14.21 2.23 4.09
CA ASN A 135 -14.50 0.93 4.72
C ASN A 135 -13.79 0.77 6.07
N PHE A 136 -12.82 1.62 6.39
CA PHE A 136 -12.03 1.56 7.62
C PHE A 136 -12.43 2.61 8.66
N GLY A 137 -13.22 3.63 8.27
CA GLY A 137 -13.57 4.73 9.14
C GLY A 137 -14.14 5.91 8.37
N ALA A 138 -15.02 6.68 9.02
CA ALA A 138 -15.63 7.88 8.44
C ALA A 138 -14.58 8.98 8.25
N GLU A 139 -13.59 9.05 9.14
CA GLU A 139 -12.46 9.97 9.08
C GLU A 139 -11.64 9.78 7.80
N PHE A 140 -11.47 8.53 7.33
CA PHE A 140 -10.77 8.26 6.08
C PHE A 140 -11.60 8.61 4.84
N ALA A 141 -12.94 8.57 4.95
CA ALA A 141 -13.82 9.03 3.89
C ALA A 141 -13.79 10.57 3.77
N GLU A 142 -13.79 11.27 4.91
CA GLU A 142 -13.89 12.73 4.97
C GLU A 142 -12.55 13.43 4.67
N PHE A 143 -11.43 12.86 5.12
CA PHE A 143 -10.13 13.53 5.07
C PHE A 143 -9.68 13.97 3.67
N PRO A 144 -9.80 13.18 2.59
CA PRO A 144 -9.39 13.60 1.26
C PRO A 144 -10.04 14.90 0.77
N SER A 145 -11.36 15.02 0.92
CA SER A 145 -12.12 16.21 0.53
C SER A 145 -11.76 17.41 1.42
N ALA A 146 -11.73 17.21 2.75
CA ALA A 146 -11.40 18.28 3.69
C ALA A 146 -9.95 18.79 3.50
N ALA A 147 -9.01 17.88 3.23
CA ALA A 147 -7.62 18.21 2.92
C ALA A 147 -7.53 19.02 1.62
N SER A 148 -8.27 18.61 0.58
CA SER A 148 -8.27 19.28 -0.73
C SER A 148 -8.80 20.71 -0.63
N GLN A 149 -9.93 20.91 0.05
CA GLN A 149 -10.47 22.24 0.37
C GLN A 149 -9.45 23.10 1.12
N ALA A 150 -8.79 22.55 2.14
CA ALA A 150 -7.83 23.28 2.95
C ALA A 150 -6.57 23.65 2.15
N LEU A 151 -6.13 22.81 1.20
CA LEU A 151 -5.01 23.10 0.30
C LEU A 151 -5.39 24.20 -0.70
N LEU A 152 -6.56 24.10 -1.33
CA LEU A 152 -7.07 25.12 -2.25
C LEU A 152 -7.17 26.50 -1.60
N GLN A 153 -7.74 26.57 -0.39
CA GLN A 153 -7.85 27.81 0.37
C GLN A 153 -6.47 28.42 0.68
N ARG A 154 -5.48 27.60 1.03
CA ARG A 154 -4.12 28.09 1.31
C ARG A 154 -3.45 28.60 0.05
N MET A 155 -3.48 27.85 -1.04
CA MET A 155 -2.92 28.27 -2.33
C MET A 155 -3.54 29.57 -2.84
N GLY A 156 -4.86 29.75 -2.64
CA GLY A 156 -5.56 30.98 -3.03
C GLY A 156 -5.20 32.21 -2.19
N ARG A 157 -4.98 32.04 -0.88
CA ARG A 157 -4.69 33.17 0.04
C ARG A 157 -3.26 33.70 -0.06
N SER A 158 -2.29 32.81 -0.26
CA SER A 158 -0.87 33.18 -0.21
C SER A 158 -0.23 33.36 -1.59
N SER A 159 -0.98 33.17 -2.69
CA SER A 159 -0.41 33.01 -4.05
C SER A 159 0.72 31.97 -4.11
N MET A 160 0.78 31.08 -3.12
CA MET A 160 1.88 30.17 -2.91
C MET A 160 1.65 28.94 -3.77
N LYS A 161 2.62 28.64 -4.62
CA LYS A 161 2.61 27.43 -5.44
C LYS A 161 2.90 26.24 -4.53
N MET A 162 2.19 25.13 -4.75
CA MET A 162 2.50 23.88 -4.10
C MET A 162 3.87 23.40 -4.60
N PRO A 163 4.82 23.03 -3.72
CA PRO A 163 6.09 22.52 -4.19
C PRO A 163 5.90 21.19 -4.95
N PRO A 164 6.78 20.85 -5.90
CA PRO A 164 6.60 19.73 -6.81
C PRO A 164 6.39 18.38 -6.10
N GLN A 165 7.14 18.14 -5.03
CA GLN A 165 7.03 16.92 -4.23
C GLN A 165 5.65 16.79 -3.59
N GLU A 166 5.17 17.84 -2.91
CA GLU A 166 3.85 17.84 -2.29
C GLU A 166 2.75 17.68 -3.31
N GLY A 167 2.87 18.33 -4.48
CA GLY A 167 1.91 18.20 -5.58
C GLY A 167 1.83 16.77 -6.11
N ALA A 168 2.97 16.15 -6.39
CA ALA A 168 3.03 14.77 -6.87
C ALA A 168 2.45 13.78 -5.84
N ASN A 169 2.79 13.95 -4.56
CA ASN A 169 2.23 13.15 -3.48
C ASN A 169 0.71 13.28 -3.38
N VAL A 170 0.17 14.51 -3.42
CA VAL A 170 -1.27 14.75 -3.34
C VAL A 170 -1.99 14.15 -4.54
N ALA A 171 -1.49 14.38 -5.77
CA ALA A 171 -2.09 13.83 -6.98
C ALA A 171 -2.12 12.30 -6.96
N TRP A 172 -1.00 11.69 -6.57
CA TRP A 172 -0.90 10.24 -6.41
C TRP A 172 -1.87 9.71 -5.36
N SER A 173 -1.93 10.36 -4.19
CA SER A 173 -2.80 9.95 -3.10
C SER A 173 -4.27 9.97 -3.46
N LEU A 174 -4.74 11.07 -4.05
CA LEU A 174 -6.15 11.21 -4.45
C LEU A 174 -6.51 10.21 -5.54
N THR A 175 -5.57 9.92 -6.46
CA THR A 175 -5.75 8.88 -7.46
C THR A 175 -5.86 7.49 -6.84
N VAL A 176 -4.98 7.14 -5.88
CA VAL A 176 -5.02 5.85 -5.17
C VAL A 176 -6.33 5.68 -4.38
N LEU A 177 -6.82 6.74 -3.75
CA LEU A 177 -8.01 6.72 -2.90
C LEU A 177 -9.33 6.81 -3.69
N GLU A 178 -9.28 7.07 -5.00
CA GLU A 178 -10.45 7.15 -5.90
C GLU A 178 -11.51 8.13 -5.39
N GLN A 179 -11.06 9.28 -4.86
CA GLN A 179 -11.92 10.38 -4.43
C GLN A 179 -11.79 11.52 -5.42
N TYR A 180 -12.86 11.85 -6.15
CA TYR A 180 -12.87 12.86 -7.21
C TYR A 180 -14.08 13.80 -7.08
N ASP A 181 -14.28 14.36 -5.90
CA ASP A 181 -15.23 15.48 -5.76
C ASP A 181 -14.72 16.75 -6.43
N ASP A 182 -15.58 17.77 -6.54
CA ASP A 182 -15.28 19.01 -7.26
C ASP A 182 -14.02 19.72 -6.71
N ASP A 183 -13.84 19.75 -5.38
CA ASP A 183 -12.66 20.35 -4.75
C ASP A 183 -11.38 19.55 -5.07
N VAL A 184 -11.47 18.22 -5.12
CA VAL A 184 -10.36 17.37 -5.55
C VAL A 184 -10.02 17.62 -7.01
N ILE A 185 -11.00 17.69 -7.91
CA ILE A 185 -10.80 17.94 -9.34
C ILE A 185 -10.09 19.29 -9.55
N ASP A 186 -10.57 20.34 -8.89
CA ASP A 186 -9.97 21.68 -8.94
C ASP A 186 -8.52 21.68 -8.43
N LEU A 187 -8.25 20.94 -7.36
CA LEU A 187 -6.90 20.81 -6.81
C LEU A 187 -5.97 20.06 -7.77
N LEU A 188 -6.42 18.95 -8.35
CA LEU A 188 -5.66 18.16 -9.32
C LEU A 188 -5.29 19.02 -10.54
N GLN A 189 -6.26 19.77 -11.09
CA GLN A 189 -6.00 20.69 -12.21
C GLN A 189 -4.92 21.72 -11.83
N LYS A 190 -4.99 22.33 -10.64
CA LYS A 190 -3.97 23.27 -10.18
C LYS A 190 -2.60 22.63 -9.99
N ILE A 191 -2.53 21.40 -9.51
CA ILE A 191 -1.28 20.65 -9.34
C ILE A 191 -0.64 20.42 -10.71
N PHE A 192 -1.38 19.88 -11.69
CA PHE A 192 -0.84 19.65 -13.02
C PHE A 192 -0.46 20.94 -13.75
N ASN A 193 -1.25 22.02 -13.60
CA ASN A 193 -0.92 23.33 -14.16
C ASN A 193 0.37 23.91 -13.54
N THR A 194 0.54 23.75 -12.22
CA THR A 194 1.75 24.20 -11.53
C THR A 194 2.96 23.38 -11.97
N ALA A 195 2.83 22.06 -12.05
CA ALA A 195 3.90 21.15 -12.45
C ALA A 195 4.33 21.34 -13.92
N SER A 196 3.38 21.53 -14.83
CA SER A 196 3.67 21.78 -16.26
C SER A 196 4.33 23.14 -16.51
N SER A 197 4.20 24.07 -15.57
CA SER A 197 4.85 25.39 -15.64
C SER A 197 6.23 25.44 -14.95
N CYS A 198 6.71 24.33 -14.40
CA CYS A 198 8.04 24.26 -13.78
C CYS A 198 9.15 24.16 -14.84
N GLU A 199 10.31 24.75 -14.54
CA GLU A 199 11.51 24.57 -15.35
C GLU A 199 11.97 23.11 -15.37
N GLU A 200 12.63 22.71 -16.46
CA GLU A 200 13.15 21.36 -16.61
C GLU A 200 14.18 21.03 -15.51
N GLY A 201 14.09 19.84 -14.93
CA GLY A 201 14.97 19.42 -13.82
C GLY A 201 14.49 19.76 -12.41
N VAL A 202 13.43 20.58 -12.27
CA VAL A 202 12.80 20.86 -10.96
C VAL A 202 12.01 19.65 -10.44
N ILE A 203 11.34 18.93 -11.34
CA ILE A 203 10.59 17.72 -11.00
C ILE A 203 11.55 16.53 -11.00
N GLN A 204 11.86 16.01 -9.81
CA GLN A 204 12.62 14.77 -9.64
C GLN A 204 11.90 13.57 -10.26
N LEU A 205 12.66 12.52 -10.56
CA LEU A 205 12.19 11.35 -11.32
C LEU A 205 10.98 10.68 -10.63
N GLU A 206 11.05 10.51 -9.31
CA GLU A 206 10.02 9.89 -8.48
C GLU A 206 8.70 10.67 -8.54
N HIS A 207 8.78 12.01 -8.49
CA HIS A 207 7.61 12.89 -8.58
C HIS A 207 7.01 12.86 -9.99
N ALA A 208 7.84 12.79 -11.03
CA ALA A 208 7.37 12.63 -12.40
C ALA A 208 6.64 11.29 -12.59
N HIS A 209 7.09 10.21 -11.95
CA HIS A 209 6.38 8.92 -12.00
C HIS A 209 5.03 8.99 -11.31
N GLN A 210 4.96 9.57 -10.12
CA GLN A 210 3.70 9.76 -9.40
C GLN A 210 2.70 10.57 -10.23
N LEU A 211 3.15 11.66 -10.86
CA LEU A 211 2.32 12.49 -11.74
C LEU A 211 1.89 11.73 -13.00
N TRP A 212 2.78 10.95 -13.61
CA TRP A 212 2.44 10.13 -14.78
C TRP A 212 1.38 9.08 -14.43
N GLN A 213 1.58 8.33 -13.34
CA GLN A 213 0.62 7.31 -12.88
C GLN A 213 -0.75 7.92 -12.60
N SER A 214 -0.75 9.11 -11.96
CA SER A 214 -1.97 9.86 -11.68
C SER A 214 -2.65 10.29 -12.98
N TYR A 215 -1.91 10.96 -13.88
CA TYR A 215 -2.43 11.42 -15.17
C TYR A 215 -3.02 10.28 -16.00
N PHE A 216 -2.30 9.16 -16.12
CA PHE A 216 -2.72 8.02 -16.94
C PHE A 216 -4.03 7.41 -16.45
N LEU A 217 -4.19 7.23 -15.14
CA LEU A 217 -5.44 6.71 -14.56
C LEU A 217 -6.56 7.74 -14.62
N LEU A 218 -6.28 8.99 -14.25
CA LEU A 218 -7.28 10.07 -14.28
C LEU A 218 -7.80 10.32 -15.70
N SER A 219 -6.99 10.14 -16.73
CA SER A 219 -7.43 10.26 -18.13
C SER A 219 -8.57 9.31 -18.49
N ALA A 220 -8.73 8.20 -17.77
CA ALA A 220 -9.84 7.28 -17.91
C ALA A 220 -10.91 7.47 -16.82
N ASP A 221 -10.48 7.56 -15.55
CA ASP A 221 -11.39 7.56 -14.39
C ASP A 221 -12.06 8.92 -14.15
N CYS A 222 -11.35 10.02 -14.42
CA CYS A 222 -11.84 11.39 -14.24
C CYS A 222 -11.15 12.36 -15.22
N PRO A 223 -11.51 12.34 -16.52
CA PRO A 223 -10.84 13.14 -17.56
C PRO A 223 -10.84 14.64 -17.27
N GLU A 224 -11.87 15.12 -16.56
CA GLU A 224 -12.02 16.51 -16.13
C GLU A 224 -10.84 16.98 -15.26
N ALA A 225 -10.24 16.13 -14.43
CA ALA A 225 -9.11 16.48 -13.59
C ALA A 225 -7.82 16.78 -14.40
N VAL A 226 -7.74 16.28 -15.64
CA VAL A 226 -6.55 16.35 -16.50
C VAL A 226 -6.79 17.01 -17.87
N LYS A 227 -7.99 17.56 -18.10
CA LYS A 227 -8.38 18.12 -19.41
C LYS A 227 -7.47 19.23 -19.95
N HIS A 228 -6.79 19.95 -19.06
CA HIS A 228 -5.95 21.11 -19.40
C HIS A 228 -4.45 20.81 -19.35
N VAL A 229 -4.06 19.55 -19.16
CA VAL A 229 -2.65 19.18 -19.08
C VAL A 229 -2.02 19.29 -20.49
N PRO A 230 -0.96 20.08 -20.68
CA PRO A 230 -0.34 20.23 -21.99
C PRO A 230 0.26 18.92 -22.52
N GLU A 231 0.08 18.65 -23.81
CA GLU A 231 0.59 17.43 -24.47
C GLU A 231 2.12 17.28 -24.35
N GLU A 232 2.86 18.39 -24.37
CA GLU A 232 4.31 18.37 -24.17
C GLU A 232 4.68 17.85 -22.77
N PHE A 233 3.91 18.25 -21.75
CA PHE A 233 4.13 17.79 -20.39
C PHE A 233 3.75 16.31 -20.22
N THR A 234 2.70 15.85 -20.88
CA THR A 234 2.33 14.42 -20.85
C THR A 234 3.40 13.55 -21.50
N LYS A 235 3.96 14.00 -22.64
CA LYS A 235 5.10 13.33 -23.30
C LYS A 235 6.34 13.31 -22.42
N TYR A 236 6.63 14.40 -21.70
CA TYR A 236 7.71 14.45 -20.71
C TYR A 236 7.52 13.40 -19.60
N LEU A 237 6.33 13.36 -18.99
CA LEU A 237 6.01 12.41 -17.93
C LEU A 237 6.12 10.96 -18.42
N GLU A 238 5.60 10.67 -19.62
CA GLU A 238 5.67 9.35 -20.24
C GLU A 238 7.12 8.95 -20.56
N HIS A 239 7.93 9.88 -21.06
CA HIS A 239 9.34 9.63 -21.28
C HIS A 239 10.06 9.28 -19.97
N LYS A 240 9.84 10.03 -18.89
CA LYS A 240 10.41 9.74 -17.56
C LYS A 240 9.95 8.39 -17.01
N TRP A 241 8.70 8.02 -17.22
CA TRP A 241 8.17 6.70 -16.87
C TRP A 241 8.88 5.58 -17.64
N ASN A 242 8.99 5.72 -18.97
CA ASN A 242 9.63 4.71 -19.83
C ASN A 242 11.12 4.54 -19.52
N LEU A 243 11.83 5.62 -19.18
CA LEU A 243 13.22 5.54 -18.72
C LEU A 243 13.36 4.62 -17.50
N GLU A 244 12.49 4.75 -16.49
CA GLU A 244 12.54 3.90 -15.30
C GLU A 244 12.15 2.44 -15.62
N LYS A 245 11.18 2.23 -16.50
CA LYS A 245 10.76 0.89 -16.91
C LYS A 245 11.82 0.15 -17.71
N SER A 246 12.58 0.89 -18.53
CA SER A 246 13.70 0.33 -19.30
C SER A 246 14.89 -0.13 -18.45
N ARG A 247 14.92 0.16 -17.14
CA ARG A 247 16.01 -0.27 -16.27
C ARG A 247 16.03 -1.79 -16.15
N CYS A 248 17.21 -2.38 -16.29
CA CYS A 248 17.41 -3.82 -16.12
C CYS A 248 17.06 -4.24 -14.68
N LYS A 249 16.02 -5.08 -14.54
CA LYS A 249 15.58 -5.64 -13.27
C LYS A 249 15.98 -7.10 -13.18
N LYS A 250 16.57 -7.49 -12.06
CA LYS A 250 16.84 -8.91 -11.79
C LYS A 250 15.58 -9.56 -11.28
N SER A 251 15.08 -10.56 -12.00
CA SER A 251 13.97 -11.41 -11.55
C SER A 251 14.27 -11.99 -10.17
N SER A 252 13.30 -11.91 -9.24
CA SER A 252 13.44 -12.50 -7.91
C SER A 252 13.49 -14.04 -8.00
N LYS A 253 14.02 -14.71 -6.96
CA LYS A 253 14.00 -16.19 -6.86
C LYS A 253 12.56 -16.74 -6.93
N LYS A 254 11.59 -15.99 -6.43
CA LYS A 254 10.17 -16.39 -6.42
C LYS A 254 9.56 -16.27 -7.83
N HIS A 255 9.90 -15.22 -8.57
CA HIS A 255 9.46 -15.07 -9.97
C HIS A 255 10.06 -16.18 -10.84
N GLN A 256 11.34 -16.52 -10.63
CA GLN A 256 11.96 -17.66 -11.29
C GLN A 256 11.29 -19.00 -10.94
N ALA A 257 10.82 -19.18 -9.70
CA ALA A 257 10.11 -20.39 -9.30
C ALA A 257 8.72 -20.50 -9.93
N ILE A 258 7.99 -19.39 -10.03
CA ILE A 258 6.71 -19.33 -10.76
C ILE A 258 6.93 -19.66 -12.24
N SER A 259 7.86 -18.96 -12.90
CA SER A 259 8.21 -19.20 -14.32
C SER A 259 8.58 -20.67 -14.58
N LYS A 260 9.48 -21.26 -13.77
CA LYS A 260 9.81 -22.70 -13.88
C LYS A 260 8.60 -23.61 -13.68
N THR A 261 7.68 -23.26 -12.80
CA THR A 261 6.48 -24.08 -12.58
C THR A 261 5.53 -23.99 -13.77
N LEU A 262 5.41 -22.82 -14.39
CA LEU A 262 4.63 -22.66 -15.63
C LEU A 262 5.23 -23.47 -16.79
N ASP A 263 6.56 -23.53 -16.91
CA ASP A 263 7.23 -24.41 -17.87
C ASP A 263 6.85 -25.89 -17.66
N LEU A 264 6.84 -26.34 -16.40
CA LEU A 264 6.42 -27.71 -16.04
C LEU A 264 4.94 -27.97 -16.39
N MET A 265 4.09 -26.97 -16.21
CA MET A 265 2.68 -27.02 -16.60
C MET A 265 2.47 -26.85 -18.12
N ARG A 266 3.55 -26.64 -18.89
CA ARG A 266 3.54 -26.35 -20.33
C ARG A 266 2.75 -25.10 -20.70
N VAL A 267 2.70 -24.13 -19.80
CA VAL A 267 2.09 -22.82 -20.03
C VAL A 267 3.15 -21.89 -20.64
N ALA A 268 2.99 -21.58 -21.93
CA ALA A 268 3.88 -20.66 -22.62
C ALA A 268 3.82 -19.26 -22.00
N HIS A 269 4.98 -18.68 -21.69
CA HIS A 269 5.07 -17.38 -21.03
C HIS A 269 6.40 -16.69 -21.35
N ARG A 270 6.48 -15.39 -21.03
CA ARG A 270 7.71 -14.60 -21.07
C ARG A 270 7.86 -13.80 -19.78
N ASN A 271 9.09 -13.64 -19.31
CA ASN A 271 9.39 -12.72 -18.22
C ASN A 271 9.52 -11.32 -18.84
N GLU A 272 8.45 -10.54 -18.79
CA GLU A 272 8.41 -9.19 -19.33
C GLU A 272 8.65 -8.19 -18.21
N TYR A 273 9.74 -7.44 -18.28
CA TYR A 273 10.03 -6.39 -17.30
C TYR A 273 9.28 -5.08 -17.60
N ASP A 274 8.74 -4.98 -18.81
CA ASP A 274 7.91 -3.86 -19.20
C ASP A 274 6.65 -3.88 -18.33
N GLU A 275 6.41 -2.76 -17.64
CA GLU A 275 5.28 -2.53 -16.74
C GLU A 275 5.38 -3.06 -15.30
N ASP A 276 6.58 -3.50 -14.84
CA ASP A 276 6.79 -4.15 -13.53
C ASP A 276 6.01 -5.48 -13.36
N VAL A 277 5.56 -6.11 -14.44
CA VAL A 277 4.92 -7.42 -14.36
C VAL A 277 5.97 -8.51 -14.11
N ASP A 278 5.71 -9.46 -13.22
CA ASP A 278 6.69 -10.53 -12.96
C ASP A 278 6.75 -11.60 -14.06
N VAL A 279 5.58 -11.99 -14.58
CA VAL A 279 5.46 -12.94 -15.70
C VAL A 279 4.31 -12.50 -16.61
N ALA A 280 4.58 -12.35 -17.90
CA ALA A 280 3.56 -12.11 -18.91
C ALA A 280 3.22 -13.42 -19.64
N ILE A 281 1.93 -13.74 -19.63
CA ILE A 281 1.32 -14.86 -20.34
C ILE A 281 0.41 -14.25 -21.41
N VAL A 282 0.62 -14.62 -22.67
CA VAL A 282 -0.32 -14.30 -23.75
C VAL A 282 -1.11 -15.58 -24.02
N LEU A 283 -2.40 -15.56 -23.68
CA LEU A 283 -3.28 -16.69 -23.94
C LEU A 283 -3.85 -16.59 -25.35
N GLU A 284 -3.93 -17.73 -26.03
CA GLU A 284 -4.64 -17.87 -27.30
C GLU A 284 -6.14 -17.56 -27.11
N GLU A 285 -6.80 -17.05 -28.16
CA GLU A 285 -8.20 -16.59 -28.11
C GLU A 285 -9.20 -17.68 -27.68
N ASN A 286 -8.88 -18.95 -27.96
CA ASN A 286 -9.68 -20.14 -27.66
C ASN A 286 -9.28 -20.82 -26.34
N SER A 287 -8.32 -20.27 -25.59
CA SER A 287 -7.90 -20.85 -24.31
C SER A 287 -9.08 -20.90 -23.33
N ALA A 288 -9.32 -22.08 -22.73
CA ALA A 288 -10.38 -22.29 -21.73
C ALA A 288 -10.03 -21.58 -20.42
N TRP A 289 -10.22 -20.25 -20.40
CA TRP A 289 -9.94 -19.39 -19.25
C TRP A 289 -11.21 -18.71 -18.78
N THR A 290 -11.53 -18.88 -17.49
CA THR A 290 -12.83 -18.54 -16.90
C THR A 290 -12.83 -17.24 -16.07
N HIS A 291 -11.83 -16.37 -16.26
CA HIS A 291 -11.82 -15.07 -15.59
C HIS A 291 -12.73 -14.08 -16.32
N THR A 292 -13.68 -13.50 -15.58
CA THR A 292 -14.64 -12.48 -16.02
C THR A 292 -13.99 -11.11 -16.19
N ALA A 293 -12.96 -10.99 -17.03
CA ALA A 293 -12.56 -9.69 -17.56
C ALA A 293 -13.50 -9.36 -18.73
N ALA A 294 -14.03 -8.13 -18.76
CA ALA A 294 -15.06 -7.69 -19.69
C ALA A 294 -14.73 -8.09 -21.15
N SER A 295 -15.75 -8.60 -21.85
CA SER A 295 -15.77 -9.02 -23.25
C SER A 295 -15.47 -7.90 -24.26
N ASP A 296 -15.21 -6.67 -23.81
CA ASP A 296 -15.38 -5.47 -24.61
C ASP A 296 -14.06 -4.88 -25.15
N PHE A 297 -12.94 -5.59 -24.99
CA PHE A 297 -11.66 -5.16 -25.56
C PHE A 297 -11.35 -5.91 -26.85
N ASP A 298 -11.14 -5.16 -27.93
CA ASP A 298 -10.82 -5.64 -29.29
C ASP A 298 -9.59 -6.58 -29.26
N ILE A 299 -9.85 -7.90 -29.25
CA ILE A 299 -8.84 -8.96 -29.10
C ILE A 299 -8.17 -9.19 -30.45
N LYS A 300 -7.27 -8.31 -30.87
CA LYS A 300 -6.44 -8.55 -32.08
C LYS A 300 -5.09 -9.20 -31.78
N ASN A 301 -4.72 -9.32 -30.50
CA ASN A 301 -3.39 -9.77 -30.05
C ASN A 301 -3.44 -10.85 -28.94
N GLY A 302 -4.54 -11.61 -28.85
CA GLY A 302 -4.77 -12.56 -27.74
C GLY A 302 -5.05 -11.86 -26.40
N ARG A 303 -5.33 -12.66 -25.35
CA ARG A 303 -5.61 -12.13 -24.01
C ARG A 303 -4.31 -11.98 -23.23
N LYS A 304 -3.99 -10.75 -22.79
CA LYS A 304 -2.81 -10.45 -21.97
C LYS A 304 -3.08 -10.76 -20.49
N VAL A 305 -2.40 -11.76 -19.96
CA VAL A 305 -2.47 -12.16 -18.55
C VAL A 305 -1.11 -11.92 -17.90
N ALA A 306 -1.09 -11.16 -16.82
CA ALA A 306 0.08 -10.97 -15.98
C ALA A 306 -0.04 -11.89 -14.76
N VAL A 307 1.01 -12.63 -14.43
CA VAL A 307 1.12 -13.35 -13.15
C VAL A 307 2.11 -12.59 -12.28
N GLU A 308 1.61 -12.06 -11.17
CA GLU A 308 2.35 -11.19 -10.27
C GLU A 308 2.59 -11.91 -8.94
N PHE A 309 3.84 -11.92 -8.45
CA PHE A 309 4.13 -12.35 -7.09
C PHE A 309 4.11 -11.17 -6.14
N ASP A 310 3.08 -11.11 -5.31
CA ASP A 310 2.98 -10.06 -4.31
C ASP A 310 3.83 -10.46 -3.10
N GLY A 311 5.07 -10.00 -3.06
CA GLY A 311 5.94 -10.12 -1.89
C GLY A 311 5.38 -9.41 -0.63
N PRO A 312 6.00 -9.59 0.54
CA PRO A 312 5.54 -9.00 1.80
C PRO A 312 5.30 -7.49 1.74
N HIS A 313 6.12 -6.75 0.99
CA HIS A 313 6.04 -5.29 0.87
C HIS A 313 4.78 -4.77 0.19
N HIS A 314 4.01 -5.65 -0.46
CA HIS A 314 2.71 -5.31 -1.05
C HIS A 314 1.57 -5.30 -0.03
N PHE A 315 1.83 -5.77 1.19
CA PHE A 315 0.82 -5.96 2.22
C PHE A 315 1.19 -5.29 3.55
N THR A 316 0.14 -5.00 4.32
CA THR A 316 0.26 -4.54 5.70
C THR A 316 0.81 -5.61 6.62
N VAL A 317 1.57 -5.19 7.63
CA VAL A 317 1.85 -5.98 8.83
C VAL A 317 0.74 -5.70 9.83
N MET A 318 0.06 -6.76 10.30
CA MET A 318 -1.01 -6.61 11.29
C MET A 318 -0.44 -6.12 12.61
N ALA A 319 -1.09 -5.12 13.22
CA ALA A 319 -0.79 -4.74 14.59
C ALA A 319 -1.41 -5.78 15.54
N SER A 320 -0.65 -6.15 16.55
CA SER A 320 -1.03 -7.11 17.59
C SER A 320 -2.06 -6.52 18.55
N THR A 321 -3.24 -6.12 18.08
CA THR A 321 -4.32 -5.72 18.99
C THR A 321 -4.83 -6.94 19.75
N GLY A 322 -5.17 -6.81 21.03
CA GLY A 322 -5.64 -7.93 21.86
C GLY A 322 -6.88 -8.64 21.30
N GLU A 323 -7.75 -7.94 20.57
CA GLU A 323 -8.93 -8.52 19.92
C GLU A 323 -8.60 -9.29 18.63
N GLN A 324 -7.66 -8.79 17.82
CA GLN A 324 -7.19 -9.52 16.63
C GLN A 324 -6.28 -10.68 17.02
N LEU A 325 -5.41 -10.51 18.02
CA LEU A 325 -4.63 -11.59 18.61
C LEU A 325 -5.52 -12.67 19.20
N SER A 326 -6.57 -12.31 19.96
CA SER A 326 -7.52 -13.30 20.50
C SER A 326 -8.36 -13.95 19.40
N SER A 327 -8.65 -13.26 18.31
CA SER A 327 -9.30 -13.85 17.14
C SER A 327 -8.37 -14.81 16.38
N ILE A 328 -7.08 -14.46 16.22
CA ILE A 328 -6.04 -15.35 15.68
C ILE A 328 -5.85 -16.57 16.60
N GLN A 329 -5.84 -16.38 17.93
CA GLN A 329 -5.79 -17.47 18.92
C GLN A 329 -7.02 -18.38 18.86
N ARG A 330 -8.20 -17.83 18.50
CA ARG A 330 -9.42 -18.58 18.21
C ARG A 330 -9.45 -19.21 16.81
N GLY A 331 -8.34 -19.12 16.05
CA GLY A 331 -8.19 -19.74 14.74
C GLY A 331 -8.72 -18.92 13.56
N VAL A 332 -9.13 -17.66 13.77
CA VAL A 332 -9.57 -16.78 12.68
C VAL A 332 -8.36 -16.41 11.83
N LYS A 333 -8.40 -16.78 10.54
CA LYS A 333 -7.38 -16.37 9.56
C LYS A 333 -7.62 -14.92 9.16
N ILE A 334 -6.72 -14.03 9.59
CA ILE A 334 -6.70 -12.63 9.15
C ILE A 334 -5.64 -12.53 8.05
N ASN A 335 -6.08 -12.26 6.82
CA ASN A 335 -5.16 -12.01 5.72
C ASN A 335 -4.68 -10.55 5.79
N PRO A 336 -3.39 -10.30 5.54
CA PRO A 336 -2.87 -8.95 5.52
C PRO A 336 -3.49 -8.17 4.34
N ARG A 337 -3.77 -6.88 4.55
CA ARG A 337 -4.39 -6.02 3.55
C ARG A 337 -3.37 -5.57 2.51
N VAL A 338 -3.87 -5.26 1.32
CA VAL A 338 -3.07 -4.74 0.22
C VAL A 338 -2.80 -3.25 0.44
N LEU A 339 -1.57 -2.82 0.18
CA LEU A 339 -1.17 -1.41 0.25
C LEU A 339 -1.54 -0.64 -1.02
N GLY A 340 -1.64 0.69 -0.92
CA GLY A 340 -2.19 1.51 -2.00
C GLY A 340 -1.36 1.53 -3.28
N HIS A 341 -0.03 1.45 -3.17
CA HIS A 341 0.84 1.36 -4.34
C HIS A 341 0.60 0.07 -5.14
N THR A 342 0.27 -1.03 -4.46
CA THR A 342 -0.09 -2.30 -5.07
C THR A 342 -1.46 -2.21 -5.74
N VAL A 343 -2.44 -1.56 -5.09
CA VAL A 343 -3.77 -1.30 -5.69
C VAL A 343 -3.64 -0.47 -6.97
N LEU A 344 -2.85 0.61 -6.91
CA LEU A 344 -2.60 1.49 -8.05
C LEU A 344 -1.93 0.74 -9.20
N LYS A 345 -0.94 -0.11 -8.91
CA LYS A 345 -0.26 -0.94 -9.92
C LYS A 345 -1.27 -1.79 -10.70
N TYR A 346 -2.19 -2.47 -10.03
CA TYR A 346 -3.17 -3.29 -10.76
C TYR A 346 -4.18 -2.47 -11.55
N ARG A 347 -4.56 -1.29 -11.06
CA ARG A 347 -5.41 -0.38 -11.83
C ARG A 347 -4.70 0.07 -13.11
N LEU A 348 -3.42 0.43 -13.02
CA LEU A 348 -2.59 0.77 -14.18
C LEU A 348 -2.53 -0.38 -15.19
N LEU A 349 -2.22 -1.59 -14.72
CA LEU A 349 -2.14 -2.78 -15.58
C LEU A 349 -3.50 -3.09 -16.23
N LYS A 350 -4.59 -3.01 -15.46
CA LYS A 350 -5.95 -3.23 -15.96
C LYS A 350 -6.32 -2.21 -17.04
N LEU A 351 -6.02 -0.93 -16.82
CA LEU A 351 -6.30 0.12 -17.81
C LEU A 351 -5.47 -0.06 -19.09
N LYS A 352 -4.28 -0.67 -18.99
CA LYS A 352 -3.44 -1.08 -20.12
C LYS A 352 -3.89 -2.38 -20.81
N GLY A 353 -5.01 -2.97 -20.37
CA GLY A 353 -5.59 -4.16 -20.96
C GLY A 353 -5.03 -5.48 -20.43
N TRP A 354 -4.29 -5.47 -19.32
CA TRP A 354 -3.84 -6.69 -18.66
C TRP A 354 -4.89 -7.22 -17.70
N THR A 355 -5.04 -8.54 -17.65
CA THR A 355 -5.61 -9.18 -16.47
C THR A 355 -4.50 -9.67 -15.56
N VAL A 356 -4.52 -9.27 -14.30
CA VAL A 356 -3.48 -9.65 -13.34
C VAL A 356 -3.98 -10.79 -12.44
N VAL A 357 -3.27 -11.91 -12.48
CA VAL A 357 -3.40 -13.02 -11.52
C VAL A 357 -2.36 -12.83 -10.43
N ARG A 358 -2.85 -12.63 -9.21
CA ARG A 358 -2.01 -12.31 -8.05
C ARG A 358 -1.64 -13.55 -7.28
N ILE A 359 -0.35 -13.68 -6.96
CA ILE A 359 0.23 -14.77 -6.18
C ILE A 359 0.75 -14.18 -4.86
N PRO A 360 -0.08 -14.08 -3.82
CA PRO A 360 0.33 -13.51 -2.54
C PRO A 360 1.36 -14.37 -1.81
N TYR A 361 2.40 -13.76 -1.26
CA TYR A 361 3.47 -14.46 -0.54
C TYR A 361 2.92 -15.33 0.60
N TYR A 362 1.93 -14.85 1.35
CA TYR A 362 1.39 -15.57 2.52
C TYR A 362 0.57 -16.81 2.15
N GLU A 363 0.26 -17.02 0.87
CA GLU A 363 -0.32 -18.27 0.36
C GLU A 363 0.78 -19.13 -0.27
N PHE A 364 1.56 -18.54 -1.16
CA PHE A 364 2.59 -19.25 -1.92
C PHE A 364 3.72 -19.80 -1.04
N ASP A 365 4.18 -19.02 -0.06
CA ASP A 365 5.28 -19.42 0.82
C ASP A 365 4.88 -20.50 1.86
N LYS A 366 3.57 -20.79 1.99
CA LYS A 366 3.11 -21.92 2.81
C LYS A 366 3.34 -23.27 2.14
N ILE A 367 3.54 -23.28 0.82
CA ILE A 367 3.77 -24.49 0.04
C ILE A 367 5.27 -24.81 0.11
N PRO A 368 5.67 -25.98 0.63
CA PRO A 368 7.08 -26.35 0.66
C PRO A 368 7.67 -26.38 -0.74
N GLN A 369 8.89 -25.87 -0.91
CA GLN A 369 9.54 -25.76 -2.22
C GLN A 369 9.74 -27.12 -2.92
N PHE A 370 9.82 -28.20 -2.14
CA PHE A 370 9.95 -29.57 -2.65
C PHE A 370 8.61 -30.20 -3.08
N ALA A 371 7.47 -29.62 -2.71
CA ALA A 371 6.14 -30.13 -3.05
C ALA A 371 5.68 -29.60 -4.41
N SER A 372 6.40 -29.99 -5.47
CA SER A 372 6.23 -29.43 -6.82
C SER A 372 4.79 -29.58 -7.34
N MET A 373 4.13 -30.70 -7.04
CA MET A 373 2.75 -30.96 -7.40
C MET A 373 1.76 -30.01 -6.70
N GLU A 374 2.03 -29.61 -5.45
CA GLU A 374 1.18 -28.66 -4.72
C GLU A 374 1.31 -27.25 -5.30
N ILE A 375 2.53 -26.84 -5.69
CA ILE A 375 2.76 -25.55 -6.36
C ILE A 375 2.04 -25.51 -7.71
N GLN A 376 2.15 -26.58 -8.50
CA GLN A 376 1.43 -26.70 -9.78
C GLN A 376 -0.09 -26.63 -9.58
N ARG A 377 -0.66 -27.35 -8.59
CA ARG A 377 -2.10 -27.27 -8.27
C ARG A 377 -2.53 -25.87 -7.81
N TYR A 378 -1.69 -25.19 -7.03
CA TYR A 378 -1.96 -23.84 -6.59
C TYR A 378 -2.01 -22.87 -7.79
N LEU A 379 -0.98 -22.89 -8.65
CA LEU A 379 -0.95 -22.06 -9.85
C LEU A 379 -2.06 -22.42 -10.84
N GLN A 380 -2.37 -23.70 -11.00
CA GLN A 380 -3.48 -24.17 -11.83
C GLN A 380 -4.82 -23.54 -11.37
N ARG A 381 -5.09 -23.52 -10.05
CA ARG A 381 -6.28 -22.88 -9.49
C ARG A 381 -6.25 -21.36 -9.62
N ALA A 382 -5.11 -20.73 -9.37
CA ALA A 382 -4.95 -19.28 -9.48
C ALA A 382 -5.16 -18.80 -10.93
N LEU A 383 -4.60 -19.53 -11.89
CA LEU A 383 -4.73 -19.26 -13.33
C LEU A 383 -6.04 -19.78 -13.91
N LYS A 384 -6.76 -20.65 -13.19
CA LYS A 384 -7.93 -21.40 -13.67
C LYS A 384 -7.66 -22.12 -15.00
N THR A 385 -6.46 -22.70 -15.15
CA THR A 385 -6.15 -23.58 -16.30
C THR A 385 -6.55 -25.02 -15.99
N HIS A 386 -6.88 -25.79 -17.03
CA HIS A 386 -7.19 -27.22 -16.96
C HIS A 386 -6.04 -28.10 -17.50
N ASP A 387 -4.85 -27.51 -17.70
CA ASP A 387 -3.69 -28.24 -18.21
C ASP A 387 -3.31 -29.41 -17.29
N LYS A 388 -2.88 -30.51 -17.91
CA LYS A 388 -2.54 -31.74 -17.18
C LYS A 388 -1.25 -31.52 -16.39
N ILE A 389 -1.35 -31.63 -15.06
CA ILE A 389 -0.20 -31.56 -14.16
C ILE A 389 0.68 -32.80 -14.36
N GLU A 390 1.98 -32.58 -14.58
CA GLU A 390 2.97 -33.65 -14.73
C GLU A 390 3.85 -33.76 -13.49
N PHE A 391 4.17 -35.00 -13.11
CA PHE A 391 5.08 -35.28 -12.01
C PHE A 391 6.50 -34.86 -12.39
N SER A 392 7.14 -34.05 -11.55
CA SER A 392 8.54 -33.68 -11.71
C SER A 392 9.42 -34.61 -10.86
N GLY A 393 10.54 -35.09 -11.41
CA GLY A 393 11.52 -35.87 -10.64
C GLY A 393 12.23 -35.10 -9.52
N VAL A 394 11.97 -33.79 -9.39
CA VAL A 394 12.38 -32.94 -8.26
C VAL A 394 11.44 -33.11 -7.06
N ASP A 395 10.27 -33.70 -7.27
CA ASP A 395 9.30 -33.98 -6.22
C ASP A 395 9.75 -35.16 -5.37
N VAL A 396 10.30 -34.86 -4.20
CA VAL A 396 10.68 -35.84 -3.18
C VAL A 396 9.53 -36.09 -2.21
N SER A 397 8.30 -35.66 -2.54
CA SER A 397 7.10 -36.16 -1.87
C SER A 397 6.89 -37.62 -2.27
N GLU A 398 7.79 -38.51 -1.81
CA GLU A 398 7.35 -39.84 -1.46
C GLU A 398 6.11 -39.65 -0.59
N TYR A 399 5.02 -40.20 -1.06
CA TYR A 399 3.74 -40.25 -0.38
C TYR A 399 4.00 -40.87 1.00
N LYS A 400 4.32 -40.05 2.03
CA LYS A 400 4.33 -40.53 3.40
C LYS A 400 2.89 -40.94 3.65
N ALA A 401 2.67 -42.25 3.75
CA ALA A 401 1.36 -42.80 4.05
C ALA A 401 0.78 -42.01 5.23
N MET A 402 -0.38 -41.39 5.01
CA MET A 402 -1.08 -40.64 6.04
C MET A 402 -1.22 -41.55 7.28
N PRO A 403 -0.78 -41.13 8.47
CA PRO A 403 -1.16 -41.81 9.69
C PRO A 403 -2.69 -41.88 9.72
N SER A 404 -3.25 -43.06 10.02
CA SER A 404 -4.70 -43.34 10.00
C SER A 404 -5.56 -42.43 10.90
N SER A 405 -4.95 -41.49 11.62
CA SER A 405 -5.57 -40.60 12.59
C SER A 405 -5.59 -39.12 12.20
N ARG A 406 -5.17 -38.73 10.98
CA ARG A 406 -5.24 -37.33 10.52
C ARG A 406 -6.06 -37.19 9.24
N THR A 407 -7.14 -36.41 9.32
CA THR A 407 -7.78 -35.78 8.17
C THR A 407 -6.78 -34.85 7.48
N SER A 408 -6.87 -34.77 6.16
CA SER A 408 -6.08 -33.85 5.34
C SER A 408 -6.32 -32.41 5.81
N ARG A 409 -5.33 -31.52 5.67
CA ARG A 409 -5.47 -30.08 6.01
C ARG A 409 -6.53 -29.35 5.14
N PHE A 410 -7.14 -30.08 4.20
CA PHE A 410 -8.13 -29.61 3.25
C PHE A 410 -9.38 -30.52 3.20
N ASP A 411 -9.58 -31.40 4.19
CA ASP A 411 -10.92 -31.96 4.49
C ASP A 411 -11.76 -30.96 5.29
#